data_AF-A0A931UXD3-F1
#
_entry.id   AF-A0A931UXD3-F1
#
_cell.length_a   1.000
_cell.length_b   1.000
_cell.length_c   1.000
_cell.angle_alpha   90.00
_cell.angle_beta   90.00
_cell.angle_gamma   90.00
#
_symmetry.space_group_name_H-M   'P 1'
#
loop_
_entity.id
_entity.type
_entity.pdbx_description
1 polymer ?
#
loop_
_entity_poly.entity_id
_entity_poly.type
_entity_poly.pdbx_seq_one_letter_code
_entity_poly.pdbx_strand_id
1 'polypeptide(L)'
;MAQSKRGFAAMDPAKQKEIASKGGKAAHQKGTAHEFSADEARAAGRKGGEAVSRDRDHMARIGRAGGEAVSRDREHMSRIGREGGEARGSRARQSRTSGAPQDEEAGRESRQ
;
A
#
# COMPACT_ATOMS: atom_id res chain seq x y z
N MET A 1 18.58 35.86 -40.27
CA MET A 1 17.25 35.29 -40.62
C MET A 1 16.67 34.66 -39.36
N ALA A 2 15.48 35.07 -38.92
CA ALA A 2 14.86 34.54 -37.71
C ALA A 2 14.38 33.10 -37.94
N GLN A 3 14.78 32.18 -37.06
CA GLN A 3 14.36 30.78 -37.11
C GLN A 3 12.87 30.68 -36.78
N SER A 4 12.05 30.33 -37.76
CA SER A 4 10.61 30.13 -37.55
C SER A 4 10.40 28.93 -36.62
N LYS A 5 9.58 29.10 -35.58
CA LYS A 5 9.20 28.01 -34.67
C LYS A 5 8.42 26.96 -35.48
N ARG A 6 9.04 25.81 -35.74
CA ARG A 6 8.45 24.68 -36.47
C ARG A 6 8.53 23.42 -35.62
N GLY A 7 7.69 22.44 -35.94
CA GLY A 7 7.71 21.12 -35.32
C GLY A 7 6.71 20.97 -34.17
N PHE A 8 6.80 19.82 -33.51
CA PHE A 8 5.82 19.36 -32.51
C PHE A 8 5.66 20.33 -31.31
N ALA A 9 6.76 20.95 -30.87
CA ALA A 9 6.76 21.91 -29.77
C ALA A 9 6.22 23.30 -30.16
N ALA A 10 6.10 23.60 -31.45
CA ALA A 10 5.57 24.86 -31.96
C ALA A 10 4.08 24.76 -32.33
N MET A 11 3.46 23.58 -32.20
CA MET A 11 2.03 23.37 -32.44
C MET A 11 1.18 23.94 -31.28
N ASP A 12 -0.12 24.08 -31.55
CA ASP A 12 -1.12 24.32 -30.52
C ASP A 12 -1.07 23.22 -29.42
N PRO A 13 -1.15 23.58 -28.12
CA PRO A 13 -1.05 22.61 -27.02
C PRO A 13 -2.14 21.52 -27.04
N ALA A 14 -3.36 21.84 -27.46
CA ALA A 14 -4.43 20.84 -27.52
C ALA A 14 -4.13 19.81 -28.61
N LYS A 15 -3.69 20.29 -29.78
CA LYS A 15 -3.25 19.42 -30.88
C LYS A 15 -2.03 18.58 -30.51
N GLN A 16 -1.07 19.15 -29.78
CA GLN A 16 0.10 18.43 -29.28
C GLN A 16 -0.31 17.29 -28.35
N LYS A 17 -1.20 17.55 -27.39
CA LYS A 17 -1.72 16.55 -26.45
C LYS A 17 -2.47 15.42 -27.18
N GLU A 18 -3.27 15.77 -28.18
CA GLU A 18 -4.02 14.79 -28.97
C GLU A 18 -3.07 13.85 -29.73
N ILE A 19 -2.05 14.40 -30.40
CA ILE A 19 -1.05 13.61 -31.13
C ILE A 19 -0.24 12.75 -30.17
N ALA A 20 0.18 13.28 -29.02
CA ALA A 20 0.89 12.51 -27.99
C ALA A 20 0.03 11.35 -27.46
N SER A 21 -1.25 11.61 -27.20
CA SER A 21 -2.19 10.57 -26.75
C SER A 21 -2.38 9.48 -27.80
N LYS A 22 -2.55 9.85 -29.08
CA LYS A 22 -2.65 8.90 -30.19
C LYS A 22 -1.37 8.07 -30.35
N GLY A 23 -0.20 8.69 -30.23
CA GLY A 23 1.10 8.02 -30.28
C GLY A 23 1.27 6.98 -29.16
N GLY A 24 0.93 7.35 -27.92
CA GLY A 24 0.99 6.42 -26.78
C GLY A 24 0.05 5.22 -26.94
N LYS A 25 -1.19 5.45 -27.36
CA LYS A 25 -2.16 4.38 -27.64
C LYS A 25 -1.68 3.46 -28.76
N ALA A 26 -1.14 4.03 -29.84
CA ALA A 26 -0.62 3.25 -30.95
C ALA A 26 0.60 2.40 -30.56
N ALA A 27 1.48 2.91 -29.69
CA ALA A 27 2.64 2.15 -29.21
C ALA A 27 2.22 0.95 -28.36
N HIS A 28 1.24 1.10 -27.45
CA HIS A 28 0.66 -0.02 -26.71
C HIS A 28 -0.03 -1.03 -27.63
N GLN A 29 -0.87 -0.56 -28.56
CA GLN A 29 -1.56 -1.44 -29.52
C GLN A 29 -0.59 -2.24 -30.40
N LYS A 30 0.56 -1.65 -30.75
CA LYS A 30 1.61 -2.29 -31.55
C LYS A 30 2.58 -3.14 -30.72
N GLY A 31 2.46 -3.16 -29.40
CA GLY A 31 3.38 -3.88 -28.51
C GLY A 31 4.79 -3.31 -28.47
N THR A 32 5.00 -2.06 -28.92
CA THR A 32 6.31 -1.39 -28.84
C THR A 32 6.46 -0.58 -27.55
N ALA A 33 5.38 -0.39 -26.80
CA ALA A 33 5.40 0.22 -25.48
C ALA A 33 5.81 -0.80 -24.41
N HIS A 34 6.30 -0.28 -23.28
CA HIS A 34 6.53 -1.09 -22.08
C HIS A 34 5.18 -1.50 -21.45
N GLU A 35 5.07 -2.78 -21.13
CA GLU A 35 3.90 -3.35 -20.44
C GLU A 35 4.26 -3.58 -18.97
N PHE A 36 3.53 -2.93 -18.08
CA PHE A 36 3.77 -3.08 -16.66
C PHE A 36 3.23 -4.42 -16.16
N SER A 37 4.12 -5.23 -15.59
CA SER A 37 3.71 -6.44 -14.89
C SER A 37 3.13 -6.10 -13.51
N ALA A 38 2.31 -7.01 -12.96
CA ALA A 38 1.79 -6.86 -11.60
C ALA A 38 2.92 -6.78 -10.56
N ASP A 39 4.03 -7.51 -10.77
CA ASP A 39 5.17 -7.49 -9.87
C ASP A 39 5.93 -6.17 -9.94
N GLU A 40 6.05 -5.57 -11.12
CA GLU A 40 6.62 -4.25 -11.29
C GLU A 40 5.77 -3.18 -10.62
N ALA A 41 4.44 -3.25 -10.77
CA ALA A 41 3.52 -2.35 -10.08
C ALA A 41 3.65 -2.47 -8.55
N ARG A 42 3.78 -3.70 -8.02
CA ARG A 42 4.04 -3.93 -6.58
C ARG A 42 5.38 -3.36 -6.15
N ALA A 43 6.44 -3.59 -6.91
CA ALA A 43 7.77 -3.08 -6.59
C ALA A 43 7.82 -1.55 -6.59
N ALA A 44 7.18 -0.91 -7.57
CA ALA A 44 7.02 0.53 -7.65
C ALA A 44 6.20 1.07 -6.48
N GLY A 45 5.08 0.43 -6.14
CA GLY A 45 4.25 0.78 -4.99
C GLY A 45 5.02 0.68 -3.66
N ARG A 46 5.78 -0.40 -3.46
CA ARG A 46 6.65 -0.55 -2.29
C ARG A 46 7.70 0.56 -2.22
N LYS A 47 8.42 0.82 -3.32
CA LYS A 47 9.44 1.88 -3.38
C LYS A 47 8.84 3.26 -3.09
N GLY A 48 7.66 3.55 -3.63
CA GLY A 48 6.92 4.77 -3.33
C GLY A 48 6.54 4.86 -1.86
N GLY A 49 5.98 3.79 -1.30
CA GLY A 49 5.64 3.71 0.12
C GLY A 49 6.86 3.91 1.03
N GLU A 50 7.99 3.28 0.72
CA GLU A 50 9.26 3.46 1.43
C GLU A 50 9.78 4.90 1.38
N ALA A 51 9.60 5.59 0.25
CA ALA A 51 10.01 6.98 0.12
C ALA A 51 9.15 7.91 0.98
N VAL A 52 7.82 7.76 0.93
CA VAL A 52 6.90 8.65 1.64
C VAL A 52 6.85 8.33 3.14
N SER A 53 6.99 7.07 3.55
CA SER A 53 6.93 6.65 4.96
C SER A 53 8.09 7.15 5.83
N ARG A 54 9.16 7.68 5.24
CA ARG A 54 10.27 8.31 5.97
C ARG A 54 9.86 9.60 6.67
N ASP A 55 8.85 10.30 6.15
CA ASP A 55 8.30 11.51 6.76
C ASP A 55 7.19 11.15 7.76
N ARG A 56 7.58 11.08 9.04
CA ARG A 56 6.65 10.75 10.13
C ARG A 56 5.56 11.81 10.33
N ASP A 57 5.87 13.09 10.15
CA ASP A 57 4.92 14.17 10.38
C ASP A 57 3.86 14.19 9.28
N HIS A 58 4.28 13.96 8.04
CA HIS A 58 3.36 13.78 6.91
C HIS A 58 2.45 12.56 7.10
N MET A 59 3.00 11.41 7.51
CA MET A 59 2.20 10.21 7.81
C MET A 59 1.20 10.44 8.94
N ALA A 60 1.61 11.11 10.01
CA ALA A 60 0.73 11.44 11.13
C ALA A 60 -0.42 12.36 10.70
N ARG A 61 -0.14 13.34 9.83
CA ARG A 61 -1.16 14.23 9.28
C ARG A 61 -2.18 13.48 8.42
N ILE A 62 -1.72 12.61 7.53
CA ILE A 62 -2.60 11.78 6.68
C ILE A 62 -3.45 10.85 7.56
N GLY A 63 -2.85 10.18 8.54
CA GLY A 63 -3.55 9.28 9.45
C GLY A 63 -4.64 10.00 10.25
N ARG A 64 -4.34 11.22 10.75
CA ARG A 64 -5.32 12.06 11.44
C ARG A 64 -6.47 12.46 10.52
N ALA A 65 -6.18 12.96 9.32
CA ALA A 65 -7.19 13.38 8.36
C ALA A 65 -8.10 12.20 7.95
N GLY A 66 -7.53 11.01 7.73
CA GLY A 66 -8.29 9.79 7.48
C GLY A 66 -9.17 9.39 8.66
N GLY A 67 -8.65 9.49 9.88
CA GLY A 67 -9.42 9.24 11.10
C GLY A 67 -10.60 10.21 11.26
N GLU A 68 -10.38 11.51 11.06
CA GLU A 68 -11.42 12.55 11.15
C GLU A 68 -12.51 12.38 10.08
N ALA A 69 -12.15 11.94 8.87
CA ALA A 69 -13.11 11.66 7.81
C ALA A 69 -14.05 10.49 8.17
N VAL A 70 -13.53 9.50 8.89
CA VAL A 70 -14.24 8.25 9.21
C VAL A 70 -14.92 8.29 10.59
N SER A 71 -14.43 9.10 11.53
CA SER A 71 -14.90 9.12 12.93
C SER A 71 -16.27 9.76 13.18
N ARG A 72 -17.03 10.10 12.13
CA ARG A 72 -18.33 10.78 12.27
C ARG A 72 -19.42 9.88 12.91
N ASP A 73 -19.22 8.56 12.90
CA ASP A 73 -20.11 7.60 13.57
C ASP A 73 -19.36 6.85 14.69
N ARG A 74 -19.58 7.31 15.93
CA ARG A 74 -18.92 6.77 17.13
C ARG A 74 -19.37 5.35 17.46
N GLU A 75 -20.63 4.99 17.19
CA GLU A 75 -21.15 3.64 17.45
C GLU A 75 -20.56 2.63 16.49
N HIS A 76 -20.49 2.98 15.20
CA HIS A 76 -19.84 2.17 14.18
C HIS A 76 -18.35 1.99 14.44
N MET A 77 -17.63 3.04 14.81
CA MET A 77 -16.21 2.95 15.18
C MET A 77 -15.98 2.03 16.38
N SER A 78 -16.84 2.09 17.39
CA SER A 78 -16.75 1.25 18.59
C SER A 78 -16.98 -0.22 18.27
N ARG A 79 -17.90 -0.52 17.34
CA ARG A 79 -18.18 -1.89 16.86
C ARG A 79 -16.99 -2.46 16.10
N ILE A 80 -16.46 -1.73 15.12
CA ILE A 80 -15.28 -2.16 14.34
C ILE A 80 -14.05 -2.31 15.23
N GLY A 81 -13.84 -1.38 16.16
CA GLY A 81 -12.70 -1.44 17.10
C GLY A 81 -12.74 -2.68 17.98
N ARG A 82 -13.93 -3.05 18.48
CA ARG A 82 -14.14 -4.27 19.26
C ARG A 82 -13.85 -5.52 18.41
N GLU A 83 -14.44 -5.61 17.24
CA GLU A 83 -14.28 -6.74 16.31
C GLU A 83 -12.80 -6.92 15.90
N GLY A 84 -12.12 -5.82 15.57
CA GLY A 84 -10.69 -5.85 15.24
C GLY A 84 -9.80 -6.23 16.41
N GLY A 85 -10.14 -5.80 17.63
CA GLY A 85 -9.43 -6.18 18.86
C GLY A 85 -9.58 -7.67 19.20
N GLU A 86 -10.79 -8.21 19.05
CA GLU A 86 -11.10 -9.63 19.27
C GLU A 86 -10.38 -10.52 18.24
N ALA A 87 -10.33 -10.13 16.96
CA ALA A 87 -9.61 -10.85 15.91
C ALA A 87 -8.08 -10.89 16.12
N ARG A 88 -7.49 -9.85 16.73
CA ARG A 88 -6.06 -9.85 17.11
C ARG A 88 -5.81 -10.63 18.39
N GLY A 89 -6.73 -10.55 19.35
CA GLY A 89 -6.66 -11.28 20.62
C GLY A 89 -6.75 -12.79 20.45
N SER A 90 -7.59 -13.27 19.54
CA SER A 90 -7.72 -14.70 19.22
C SER A 90 -6.45 -15.27 18.57
N ARG A 91 -5.82 -14.51 17.66
CA ARG A 91 -4.55 -14.88 16.99
C ARG A 91 -3.35 -14.91 17.96
N ALA A 92 -3.31 -13.96 18.91
CA ALA A 92 -2.31 -13.93 20.00
C ALA A 92 -2.56 -14.95 21.12
N ARG A 93 -3.78 -15.50 21.23
CA ARG A 93 -4.09 -16.63 22.12
C ARG A 93 -3.71 -17.96 21.47
N GLN A 94 -3.99 -18.14 20.18
CA GLN A 94 -3.61 -19.35 19.42
C GLN A 94 -2.09 -19.56 19.33
N SER A 95 -1.28 -18.49 19.24
CA SER A 95 0.19 -18.64 19.24
C SER A 95 0.78 -18.99 20.61
N ARG A 96 0.03 -18.83 21.70
CA ARG A 96 0.45 -19.22 23.07
C ARG A 96 0.07 -20.65 23.42
N THR A 97 -0.93 -21.22 22.73
CA THR A 97 -1.37 -22.60 22.95
C THR A 97 -0.63 -23.63 22.11
N SER A 98 0.13 -23.21 21.09
CA SER A 98 0.88 -24.09 20.19
C SER A 98 2.38 -24.21 20.51
N GLY A 99 2.85 -23.62 21.62
CA GLY A 99 4.26 -23.65 22.06
C GLY A 99 4.45 -24.24 23.46
N ALA A 100 3.85 -25.39 23.75
CA ALA A 100 4.12 -26.12 25.00
C ALA A 100 5.45 -26.88 24.86
N PRO A 101 6.45 -26.66 25.74
CA PRO A 101 7.62 -27.53 25.82
C PRO A 101 7.19 -28.89 26.41
N GLN A 102 7.48 -29.96 25.66
CA GLN A 102 7.46 -31.34 26.15
C GLN A 102 8.86 -31.61 26.68
N ASP A 103 9.03 -31.80 28.00
CA ASP A 103 10.18 -32.35 28.75
C ASP A 103 9.84 -32.13 30.24
N GLU A 104 9.94 -33.00 31.23
CA GLU A 104 10.43 -34.38 31.38
C GLU A 104 9.81 -34.92 32.68
N GLU A 105 9.55 -36.23 32.68
CA GLU A 105 9.15 -37.06 33.80
C GLU A 105 10.33 -37.26 34.77
N ALA A 106 10.24 -36.77 36.01
CA ALA A 106 11.17 -37.18 37.07
C ALA A 106 10.57 -37.03 38.48
N GLY A 107 10.14 -38.18 39.01
CA GLY A 107 10.46 -38.62 40.36
C GLY A 107 9.97 -37.77 41.54
N ARG A 108 8.83 -38.17 42.11
CA ARG A 108 8.58 -37.99 43.56
C ARG A 108 8.01 -39.27 44.15
N GLU A 109 8.85 -40.30 44.22
CA GLU A 109 8.74 -41.28 45.29
C GLU A 109 9.39 -40.73 46.57
N SER A 110 8.84 -41.15 47.70
CA SER A 110 9.33 -41.00 49.07
C SER A 110 9.12 -39.65 49.78
N ARG A 111 8.09 -39.61 50.63
CA ARG A 111 8.35 -39.54 52.08
C ARG A 111 7.16 -40.05 52.88
N GLN A 112 7.53 -40.67 53.99
CA GLN A 112 6.77 -41.45 54.97
C GLN A 112 5.65 -40.65 55.64
#